data_AF-A0A960K7P6-F1
#
_entry.id   AF-A0A960K7P6-F1
#
_cell.length_a   1.000
_cell.length_b   1.000
_cell.length_c   1.000
_cell.angle_alpha   90.00
_cell.angle_beta   90.00
_cell.angle_gamma   90.00
#
_symmetry.space_group_name_H-M   'P 1'
#
loop_
_entity.id
_entity.type
_entity.pdbx_description
1 polymer ?
#
loop_
_entity_poly.entity_id
_entity_poly.type
_entity_poly.pdbx_seq_one_letter_code
_entity_poly.pdbx_strand_id
1 'polypeptide(L)'
;MATSSYSLASAVEVARLVAALDEAPDKLHSDVTPSVRRLIEIGEPTLDAVLDQMLSESEPTRLRAQRVLEGVTMGPFGFVPGKGWPDPKDEERFRAFWRSLGDLDWKADRRRREEAVALWRRWLAQRDGGGSDHG
;
A
#
# COMPACT_ATOMS: atom_id res chain seq x y z
N MET A 1 -13.13 26.50 -7.13
CA MET A 1 -13.71 25.33 -6.43
C MET A 1 -14.01 24.24 -7.45
N ALA A 2 -13.07 23.31 -7.66
CA ALA A 2 -13.21 22.18 -8.60
C ALA A 2 -12.50 20.93 -8.06
N THR A 3 -12.69 20.62 -6.77
CA THR A 3 -11.96 19.54 -6.07
C THR A 3 -12.77 18.25 -5.85
N SER A 4 -14.09 18.23 -6.11
CA SER A 4 -14.92 17.04 -5.86
C SER A 4 -14.82 15.92 -6.91
N SER A 5 -14.68 16.25 -8.20
CA SER A 5 -14.79 15.22 -9.25
C SER A 5 -13.51 14.38 -9.41
N TYR A 6 -12.35 14.95 -9.10
CA TYR A 6 -11.05 14.26 -9.19
C TYR A 6 -10.90 13.17 -8.12
N SER A 7 -11.46 13.39 -6.93
CA SER A 7 -11.44 12.42 -5.82
C SER A 7 -12.38 11.23 -6.02
N LEU A 8 -13.51 11.42 -6.72
CA LEU A 8 -14.45 10.33 -6.99
C LEU A 8 -13.96 9.45 -8.13
N ALA A 9 -13.41 10.07 -9.19
CA ALA A 9 -12.87 9.34 -10.33
C ALA A 9 -11.68 8.45 -9.92
N SER A 10 -10.79 8.95 -9.06
CA SER A 10 -9.69 8.14 -8.51
C SER A 10 -10.20 7.00 -7.63
N ALA A 11 -11.19 7.24 -6.77
CA ALA A 11 -11.77 6.18 -5.92
C ALA A 11 -12.39 5.04 -6.74
N VAL A 12 -13.11 5.36 -7.83
CA VAL A 12 -13.68 4.37 -8.75
C VAL A 12 -12.57 3.58 -9.47
N GLU A 13 -11.51 4.27 -9.93
CA GLU A 13 -10.36 3.59 -10.54
C GLU A 13 -9.68 2.63 -9.56
N VAL A 14 -9.43 3.08 -8.33
CA VAL A 14 -8.83 2.27 -7.26
C VAL A 14 -9.67 1.04 -6.96
N ALA A 15 -10.98 1.20 -6.76
CA ALA A 15 -11.88 0.07 -6.50
C ALA A 15 -11.85 -0.96 -7.64
N ARG A 16 -11.85 -0.50 -8.90
CA ARG A 16 -11.74 -1.38 -10.07
C ARG A 16 -10.42 -2.14 -10.10
N LEU A 17 -9.31 -1.47 -9.82
CA LEU A 17 -7.98 -2.08 -9.81
C LEU A 17 -7.80 -3.06 -8.65
N VAL A 18 -8.35 -2.75 -7.47
CA VAL A 18 -8.37 -3.65 -6.32
C VAL A 18 -9.14 -4.94 -6.65
N ALA A 19 -10.30 -4.83 -7.29
CA ALA A 19 -11.05 -6.00 -7.74
C ALA A 19 -10.28 -6.86 -8.76
N ALA A 20 -9.40 -6.24 -9.55
CA ALA A 20 -8.57 -6.88 -10.56
C ALA A 20 -7.13 -7.19 -10.06
N LEU A 21 -6.88 -7.22 -8.74
CA LEU A 21 -5.54 -7.41 -8.19
C LEU A 21 -4.88 -8.69 -8.68
N ASP A 22 -5.66 -9.77 -8.81
CA ASP A 22 -5.17 -11.10 -9.16
C ASP A 22 -5.19 -11.41 -10.66
N GLU A 23 -5.63 -10.47 -11.48
CA GLU A 23 -5.78 -10.66 -12.92
C GLU A 23 -4.44 -10.54 -13.66
N ALA A 24 -4.24 -11.41 -14.66
CA ALA A 24 -3.10 -11.41 -15.57
C ALA A 24 -1.73 -11.24 -14.87
N PRO A 25 -1.39 -12.12 -13.91
CA PRO A 25 -0.09 -12.03 -13.24
C PRO A 25 1.05 -12.18 -14.23
N ASP A 26 2.13 -11.43 -14.00
CA ASP A 26 3.34 -11.55 -14.79
C ASP A 26 3.89 -12.98 -14.66
N LYS A 27 4.18 -13.61 -15.80
CA LYS A 27 4.65 -15.01 -15.84
C LYS A 27 5.98 -15.21 -15.12
N LEU A 28 6.79 -14.16 -14.99
CA LEU A 28 8.10 -14.19 -14.33
C LEU A 28 8.02 -13.62 -12.91
N HIS A 29 7.00 -12.82 -12.60
CA HIS A 29 6.79 -12.15 -11.31
C HIS A 29 5.33 -12.27 -10.87
N SER A 30 4.93 -13.42 -10.34
CA SER A 30 3.54 -13.71 -10.00
C SER A 30 2.91 -12.77 -8.94
N ASP A 31 3.76 -12.08 -8.18
CA ASP A 31 3.41 -11.07 -7.18
C ASP A 31 3.18 -9.67 -7.78
N VAL A 32 3.39 -9.49 -9.09
CA VAL A 32 3.17 -8.25 -9.80
C VAL A 32 2.15 -8.46 -10.92
N THR A 33 1.06 -7.71 -10.86
CA THR A 33 0.04 -7.63 -11.91
C THR A 33 -0.02 -6.21 -12.49
N PRO A 34 -0.66 -6.00 -13.65
CA PRO A 34 -0.92 -4.65 -14.15
C PRO A 34 -1.63 -3.76 -13.12
N SER A 35 -2.56 -4.34 -12.36
CA SER A 35 -3.28 -3.65 -11.28
C SER A 35 -2.35 -3.25 -10.13
N VAL A 36 -1.43 -4.13 -9.71
CA VAL A 36 -0.41 -3.79 -8.70
C VAL A 36 0.43 -2.59 -9.15
N ARG A 37 0.95 -2.62 -10.39
CA ARG A 37 1.75 -1.50 -10.93
C ARG A 37 0.94 -0.21 -10.95
N ARG A 38 -0.29 -0.27 -11.45
CA ARG A 38 -1.15 0.91 -11.57
C ARG A 38 -1.55 1.49 -10.20
N LEU A 39 -1.82 0.65 -9.21
CA LEU A 39 -2.12 1.12 -7.86
C LEU A 39 -0.91 1.82 -7.21
N ILE A 40 0.30 1.29 -7.42
CA ILE A 40 1.53 1.95 -6.97
C ILE A 40 1.70 3.34 -7.63
N GLU A 41 1.41 3.45 -8.93
CA GLU A 41 1.44 4.74 -9.64
C GLU A 41 0.41 5.75 -9.14
N ILE A 42 -0.78 5.29 -8.72
CA ILE A 42 -1.80 6.16 -8.10
C ILE A 42 -1.31 6.67 -6.74
N GLY A 43 -0.58 5.85 -5.99
CA GLY A 43 0.07 6.25 -4.75
C GLY A 43 -0.87 6.19 -3.54
N GLU A 44 -0.74 7.17 -2.65
CA GLU A 44 -1.39 7.19 -1.32
C GLU A 44 -2.92 6.95 -1.31
N PRO A 45 -3.71 7.43 -2.29
CA PRO A 45 -5.16 7.17 -2.33
C PRO A 45 -5.54 5.68 -2.37
N THR A 46 -4.59 4.78 -2.64
CA THR A 46 -4.84 3.33 -2.69
C THR A 46 -4.72 2.63 -1.35
N LEU A 47 -4.05 3.25 -0.36
CA LEU A 47 -3.60 2.55 0.85
C LEU A 47 -4.76 1.92 1.63
N ASP A 48 -5.85 2.67 1.84
CA ASP A 48 -6.99 2.19 2.61
C ASP A 48 -7.68 0.98 1.95
N ALA A 49 -7.97 1.09 0.64
CA ALA A 49 -8.65 0.03 -0.11
C ALA A 49 -7.81 -1.27 -0.20
N VAL A 50 -6.48 -1.15 -0.18
CA VAL A 50 -5.55 -2.28 -0.26
C VAL A 50 -5.35 -2.94 1.10
N LEU A 51 -5.45 -2.21 2.21
CA LEU A 51 -5.35 -2.78 3.55
C LEU A 51 -6.42 -3.85 3.81
N ASP A 52 -7.62 -3.68 3.26
CA ASP A 52 -8.68 -4.69 3.34
C ASP A 52 -8.27 -6.02 2.70
N GLN A 53 -7.49 -5.95 1.62
CA GLN A 53 -7.05 -7.13 0.87
C GLN A 53 -6.00 -7.94 1.64
N MET A 54 -5.31 -7.34 2.60
CA MET A 54 -4.43 -8.06 3.52
C MET A 54 -5.19 -9.04 4.43
N LEU A 55 -6.51 -8.90 4.54
CA LEU A 55 -7.37 -9.81 5.29
C LEU A 55 -8.04 -10.89 4.42
N SER A 56 -7.77 -10.90 3.11
CA SER A 56 -8.28 -11.93 2.19
C SER A 56 -7.81 -13.34 2.57
N GLU A 57 -8.66 -14.34 2.34
CA GLU A 57 -8.29 -15.76 2.50
C GLU A 57 -7.32 -16.22 1.39
N SER A 58 -7.31 -15.54 0.24
CA SER A 58 -6.44 -15.83 -0.89
C SER A 58 -5.02 -15.31 -0.65
N GLU A 59 -4.04 -16.21 -0.52
CA GLU A 59 -2.64 -15.81 -0.34
C GLU A 59 -2.07 -14.96 -1.47
N PRO A 60 -2.33 -15.26 -2.75
CA PRO A 60 -1.90 -14.40 -3.86
C PRO A 60 -2.42 -12.97 -3.76
N THR A 61 -3.67 -12.80 -3.33
CA THR A 61 -4.28 -11.47 -3.11
C THR A 61 -3.52 -10.71 -2.03
N ARG A 62 -3.21 -11.36 -0.90
CA ARG A 62 -2.46 -10.74 0.20
C ARG A 62 -1.04 -10.36 -0.21
N LEU A 63 -0.34 -11.25 -0.93
CA LEU A 63 1.00 -10.97 -1.44
C LEU A 63 1.00 -9.72 -2.33
N ARG A 64 0.05 -9.63 -3.26
CA ARG A 64 -0.08 -8.49 -4.18
C ARG A 64 -0.49 -7.21 -3.46
N ALA A 65 -1.37 -7.31 -2.47
CA ALA A 65 -1.74 -6.19 -1.61
C ALA A 65 -0.52 -5.65 -0.84
N GLN A 66 0.30 -6.53 -0.27
CA GLN A 66 1.55 -6.12 0.37
C GLN A 66 2.49 -5.43 -0.62
N ARG A 67 2.62 -5.92 -1.86
CA ARG A 67 3.45 -5.26 -2.89
C ARG A 67 2.99 -3.85 -3.22
N VAL A 68 1.68 -3.62 -3.25
CA VAL A 68 1.14 -2.27 -3.43
C VAL A 68 1.49 -1.40 -2.23
N LEU A 69 1.26 -1.86 -1.00
CA LEU A 69 1.58 -1.11 0.22
C LEU A 69 3.07 -0.77 0.30
N GLU A 70 3.96 -1.73 0.02
CA GLU A 70 5.41 -1.53 -0.08
C GLU A 70 5.73 -0.48 -1.15
N GLY A 71 5.25 -0.66 -2.39
CA GLY A 71 5.55 0.24 -3.50
C GLY A 71 5.09 1.68 -3.27
N VAL A 72 3.91 1.87 -2.68
CA VAL A 72 3.39 3.20 -2.34
C VAL A 72 4.19 3.86 -1.22
N THR A 73 4.60 3.11 -0.20
CA THR A 73 5.25 3.68 0.99
C THR A 73 6.77 3.75 0.91
N MET A 74 7.44 3.03 0.01
CA MET A 74 8.89 3.12 -0.19
C MET A 74 9.32 4.44 -0.85
N GLY A 75 8.51 4.98 -1.77
CA GLY A 75 8.83 6.21 -2.51
C GLY A 75 9.15 7.42 -1.60
N PRO A 76 8.29 7.75 -0.60
CA PRO A 76 8.55 8.83 0.37
C PRO A 76 9.86 8.72 1.16
N PHE A 77 10.42 7.53 1.28
CA PHE A 77 11.69 7.33 1.97
C PHE A 77 12.89 7.49 1.03
N GLY A 78 12.71 7.54 -0.30
CA GLY A 78 13.80 7.66 -1.28
C GLY A 78 14.00 6.47 -2.24
N PHE A 79 13.13 5.47 -2.23
CA PHE A 79 13.23 4.35 -3.17
C PHE A 79 12.95 4.81 -4.60
N VAL A 80 13.78 4.37 -5.54
CA VAL A 80 13.57 4.62 -6.97
C VAL A 80 13.43 3.28 -7.70
N PRO A 81 12.28 3.00 -8.35
CA PRO A 81 12.09 1.78 -9.13
C PRO A 81 13.21 1.58 -10.16
N GLY A 82 13.75 0.36 -10.21
CA GLY A 82 14.87 -0.01 -11.09
C GLY A 82 16.25 0.49 -10.65
N LYS A 83 16.34 1.35 -9.62
CA LYS A 83 17.62 1.83 -9.05
C LYS A 83 17.80 1.42 -7.58
N GLY A 84 16.73 1.13 -6.87
CA GLY A 84 16.76 0.77 -5.45
C GLY A 84 16.88 2.00 -4.54
N TRP A 85 17.51 1.81 -3.38
CA TRP A 85 17.81 2.86 -2.41
C TRP A 85 19.18 3.49 -2.71
N PRO A 86 19.25 4.81 -2.96
CA PRO A 86 20.54 5.49 -3.13
C PRO A 86 21.39 5.50 -1.85
N ASP A 87 20.75 5.61 -0.68
CA ASP A 87 21.39 5.54 0.65
C ASP A 87 20.82 4.34 1.43
N PRO A 88 21.66 3.39 1.91
CA PRO A 88 21.21 2.29 2.77
C PRO A 88 20.45 2.73 4.03
N LYS A 89 20.70 3.94 4.54
CA LYS A 89 19.99 4.49 5.70
C LYS A 89 18.51 4.73 5.41
N ASP A 90 18.15 5.00 4.16
CA ASP A 90 16.76 5.22 3.78
C ASP A 90 15.98 3.90 3.77
N GLU A 91 16.62 2.80 3.35
CA GLU A 91 16.06 1.46 3.53
C GLU A 91 15.86 1.13 5.01
N GLU A 92 16.85 1.42 5.87
CA GLU A 92 16.74 1.17 7.31
C GLU A 92 15.58 1.95 7.93
N ARG A 93 15.42 3.22 7.57
CA ARG A 93 14.27 4.05 8.00
C ARG A 93 12.95 3.48 7.52
N PHE A 94 12.86 3.07 6.26
CA PHE A 94 11.66 2.42 5.73
C PHE A 94 11.33 1.14 6.50
N ARG A 95 12.33 0.29 6.76
CA ARG A 95 12.15 -0.95 7.53
C ARG A 95 11.71 -0.67 8.97
N ALA A 96 12.26 0.36 9.60
CA ALA A 96 11.86 0.79 10.95
C ALA A 96 10.40 1.29 10.95
N PHE A 97 10.03 2.10 9.96
CA PHE A 97 8.65 2.53 9.75
C PHE A 97 7.70 1.35 9.56
N TRP A 98 8.00 0.43 8.65
CA TRP A 98 7.18 -0.74 8.35
C TRP A 98 6.96 -1.62 9.59
N ARG A 99 8.04 -1.87 10.36
CA ARG A 99 7.96 -2.61 11.64
C ARG A 99 7.13 -1.88 12.69
N SER A 100 7.21 -0.55 12.76
CA SER A 100 6.42 0.24 13.70
C SER A 100 4.91 0.11 13.47
N LEU A 101 4.51 -0.25 12.24
CA LEU A 101 3.13 -0.54 11.85
C LEU A 101 2.78 -2.03 11.91
N GLY A 102 3.55 -2.83 12.64
CA GLY A 102 3.24 -4.25 12.89
C GLY A 102 3.87 -5.22 11.90
N ASP A 103 4.81 -4.77 11.05
CA ASP A 103 5.55 -5.62 10.11
C ASP A 103 4.63 -6.47 9.24
N LEU A 104 3.68 -5.80 8.58
CA LEU A 104 2.55 -6.41 7.88
C LEU A 104 3.03 -7.41 6.82
N ASP A 105 2.96 -8.71 7.16
CA ASP A 105 3.40 -9.84 6.34
C ASP A 105 2.20 -10.65 5.84
N TRP A 106 2.09 -10.81 4.53
CA TRP A 106 1.03 -11.58 3.87
C TRP A 106 1.00 -13.07 4.27
N LYS A 107 2.13 -13.63 4.72
CA LYS A 107 2.23 -15.01 5.22
C LYS A 107 1.90 -15.16 6.69
N ALA A 108 1.81 -14.06 7.43
CA ALA A 108 1.47 -14.14 8.85
C ALA A 108 0.07 -14.72 9.05
N ASP A 109 -0.13 -15.33 10.22
CA ASP A 109 -1.46 -15.80 10.60
C ASP A 109 -2.48 -14.64 10.61
N ARG A 110 -3.75 -15.00 10.48
CA ARG A 110 -4.83 -14.02 10.34
C ARG A 110 -4.85 -12.99 11.47
N ARG A 111 -4.62 -13.41 12.71
CA ARG A 111 -4.64 -12.51 13.87
C ARG A 111 -3.54 -11.45 13.77
N ARG A 112 -2.30 -11.86 13.43
CA ARG A 112 -1.19 -10.92 13.24
C ARG A 112 -1.47 -9.93 12.10
N ARG A 113 -2.08 -10.39 11.01
CA ARG A 113 -2.49 -9.51 9.90
C ARG A 113 -3.54 -8.50 10.34
N GLU A 114 -4.55 -8.92 11.10
CA GLU A 114 -5.58 -8.04 11.65
C GLU A 114 -4.99 -6.98 12.60
N GLU A 115 -4.05 -7.36 13.48
CA GLU A 115 -3.35 -6.45 14.38
C GLU A 115 -2.53 -5.39 13.63
N ALA A 116 -1.77 -5.82 12.61
CA ALA A 116 -1.00 -4.92 11.76
C ALA A 116 -1.91 -4.00 10.93
N VAL A 117 -2.97 -4.52 10.30
CA VAL A 117 -3.96 -3.70 9.57
C VAL A 117 -4.58 -2.62 10.48
N ALA A 118 -4.85 -2.94 11.75
CA ALA A 118 -5.35 -1.95 12.70
C ALA A 118 -4.32 -0.84 13.01
N LEU A 119 -3.03 -1.16 13.10
CA LEU A 119 -1.96 -0.17 13.25
C LEU A 119 -1.87 0.75 12.02
N TRP A 120 -1.91 0.17 10.82
CA TRP A 120 -1.90 0.90 9.56
C TRP A 120 -3.08 1.85 9.42
N ARG A 121 -4.31 1.40 9.71
CA ARG A 121 -5.51 2.25 9.69
C ARG A 121 -5.43 3.40 10.68
N ARG A 122 -4.90 3.15 11.90
CA ARG A 122 -4.67 4.21 12.88
C ARG A 122 -3.69 5.26 12.36
N TRP A 123 -2.61 4.82 11.73
CA TRP A 123 -1.63 5.73 11.14
C TRP A 123 -2.23 6.57 10.01
N LEU A 124 -3.00 5.98 9.10
CA LEU A 124 -3.73 6.72 8.05
C LEU A 124 -4.68 7.77 8.66
N ALA A 125 -5.50 7.36 9.63
CA ALA A 125 -6.45 8.27 10.27
C ALA A 125 -5.78 9.44 11.00
N GLN A 126 -4.61 9.22 11.62
CA GLN A 126 -3.83 10.28 12.27
C GLN A 126 -3.26 11.28 11.26
N ARG A 127 -2.84 10.80 10.08
CA ARG A 127 -2.36 11.66 8.99
C ARG A 127 -3.48 12.54 8.43
N ASP A 128 -4.66 11.97 8.21
CA ASP A 128 -5.79 12.69 7.64
C ASP A 128 -6.44 13.66 8.66
N GLY A 129 -6.45 13.29 9.94
CA GLY A 129 -6.95 14.14 11.04
C GLY A 129 -5.95 15.21 11.49
N GLY A 130 -4.65 15.03 11.23
CA GLY A 130 -3.58 15.96 11.61
C GLY A 130 -3.36 17.13 10.66
N GLY A 131 -4.10 17.22 9.55
CA GLY A 131 -4.04 18.34 8.59
C GLY A 131 -4.61 19.66 9.08
N SER A 132 -4.89 19.80 10.38
CA SER A 132 -5.38 21.01 11.03
C SER A 132 -4.49 21.39 12.23
N ASP A 133 -3.19 21.53 12.02
CA ASP A 133 -2.36 22.35 12.92
C ASP A 133 -1.22 22.98 12.10
N HIS A 134 -1.46 24.21 11.63
CA HIS A 134 -0.38 25.11 11.24
C HIS A 134 0.00 25.89 12.50
N GLY A 135 1.15 25.54 13.08
CA GLY A 135 1.86 26.34 14.08
C GLY A 135 3.22 26.74 13.55
#